data_AF-A0A2A2HBP4-F1
#
_entry.id   AF-A0A2A2HBP4-F1
#
_cell.length_a   1.000
_cell.length_b   1.000
_cell.length_c   1.000
_cell.angle_alpha   90.00
_cell.angle_beta   90.00
_cell.angle_gamma   90.00
#
_symmetry.space_group_name_H-M   'P 1'
#
loop_
_entity.id
_entity.type
_entity.pdbx_description
1 polymer ?
#
loop_
_entity_poly.entity_id
_entity_poly.type
_entity_poly.pdbx_seq_one_letter_code
_entity_poly.pdbx_strand_id
1 'polypeptide(L)'
;MYDCNQSIKTMNNSINTLKDLNKSLHNETLKEYVNLEITRMEDEKTHWKTLYKEYEVLENYYHGKAPYSESYQKIKELNDEVNKTGTIVDHDKEKAEEFLEDHPDIKNRFEKLGIDEDFMIFESAEIDHKIGDSKK
;
A
#
# COMPACT_ATOMS: atom_id res chain seq x y z
N MET A 1 -14.47 -2.39 -14.80
CA MET A 1 -14.55 -1.50 -13.62
C MET A 1 -13.65 -2.12 -12.56
N TYR A 2 -12.55 -1.45 -12.22
CA TYR A 2 -11.60 -1.92 -11.21
C TYR A 2 -12.33 -1.97 -9.86
N ASP A 3 -12.25 -3.09 -9.13
CA ASP A 3 -12.97 -3.22 -7.85
C ASP A 3 -12.16 -2.56 -6.72
N CYS A 4 -12.30 -1.25 -6.58
CA CYS A 4 -11.63 -0.47 -5.53
C CYS A 4 -11.93 -0.99 -4.11
N ASN A 5 -13.10 -1.62 -3.89
CA ASN A 5 -13.40 -2.25 -2.61
C ASN A 5 -12.52 -3.47 -2.37
N GLN A 6 -12.24 -4.25 -3.41
CA GLN A 6 -11.29 -5.36 -3.34
C GLN A 6 -9.87 -4.87 -3.05
N SER A 7 -9.41 -3.78 -3.68
CA SER A 7 -8.09 -3.17 -3.39
C SER A 7 -7.97 -2.69 -1.95
N ILE A 8 -8.98 -1.95 -1.43
CA ILE A 8 -9.00 -1.49 -0.04
C ILE A 8 -9.03 -2.67 0.94
N LYS A 9 -9.76 -3.75 0.61
CA LYS A 9 -9.81 -4.97 1.41
C LYS A 9 -8.44 -5.66 1.46
N THR A 10 -7.76 -5.79 0.32
CA THR A 10 -6.40 -6.34 0.25
C THR A 10 -5.43 -5.51 1.11
N MET A 11 -5.44 -4.18 1.00
CA MET A 11 -4.59 -3.31 1.83
C MET A 11 -4.87 -3.49 3.32
N ASN A 12 -6.14 -3.58 3.74
CA ASN A 12 -6.46 -3.82 5.15
C ASN A 12 -5.90 -5.18 5.65
N ASN A 13 -5.97 -6.23 4.82
CA ASN A 13 -5.39 -7.51 5.17
C ASN A 13 -3.88 -7.41 5.34
N SER A 14 -3.17 -6.78 4.40
CA SER A 14 -1.72 -6.59 4.48
C SER A 14 -1.31 -5.76 5.71
N ILE A 15 -2.01 -4.64 5.99
CA ILE A 15 -1.77 -3.82 7.20
C ILE A 15 -1.96 -4.66 8.47
N ASN A 16 -2.99 -5.49 8.53
CA ASN A 16 -3.22 -6.35 9.69
C ASN A 16 -2.13 -7.41 9.84
N THR A 17 -1.69 -8.02 8.75
CA THR A 17 -0.57 -8.97 8.75
C THR A 17 0.72 -8.31 9.24
N LEU A 18 1.03 -7.10 8.80
CA LEU A 18 2.20 -6.34 9.28
C LEU A 18 2.07 -5.97 10.76
N LYS A 19 0.88 -5.54 11.22
CA LYS A 19 0.62 -5.26 12.63
C LYS A 19 0.79 -6.49 13.51
N ASP A 20 0.40 -7.67 13.03
CA ASP A 20 0.57 -8.92 13.76
C ASP A 20 2.04 -9.40 13.75
N LEU A 21 2.74 -9.25 12.62
CA LEU A 21 4.18 -9.48 12.53
C LEU A 21 4.92 -8.60 13.55
N ASN A 22 4.63 -7.30 13.57
CA ASN A 22 5.28 -6.32 14.44
C ASN A 22 5.19 -6.69 15.93
N LYS A 23 4.05 -7.23 16.38
CA LYS A 23 3.86 -7.71 17.76
C LYS A 23 4.77 -8.90 18.11
N SER A 24 5.13 -9.72 17.11
CA SER A 24 5.94 -10.93 17.28
C SER A 24 7.44 -10.72 17.06
N LEU A 25 7.83 -9.58 16.47
CA LEU A 25 9.23 -9.26 16.23
C LEU A 25 9.95 -8.97 17.55
N HIS A 26 11.23 -9.34 17.61
CA HIS A 26 12.13 -9.03 18.73
C HIS A 26 13.33 -8.18 18.32
N ASN A 27 13.59 -8.06 17.01
CA ASN A 27 14.62 -7.18 16.48
C ASN A 27 14.02 -5.78 16.32
N GLU A 28 14.55 -4.80 17.04
CA GLU A 28 14.01 -3.43 17.08
C GLU A 28 14.13 -2.71 15.74
N THR A 29 15.22 -2.92 14.99
CA THR A 29 15.40 -2.35 13.65
C THR A 29 14.34 -2.87 12.66
N LEU A 30 14.03 -4.17 12.71
CA LEU A 30 12.97 -4.76 11.89
C LEU A 30 11.58 -4.28 12.32
N LYS A 31 11.34 -4.04 13.62
CA LYS A 31 10.09 -3.43 14.08
C LYS A 31 9.94 -2.01 13.56
N GLU A 32 11.01 -1.22 13.61
CA GLU A 32 11.02 0.16 13.12
C GLU A 32 10.65 0.20 11.64
N TYR A 33 11.28 -0.64 10.82
CA TYR A 33 10.93 -0.76 9.41
C TYR A 33 9.48 -1.21 9.18
N VAL A 34 9.01 -2.24 9.89
CA VAL A 34 7.62 -2.69 9.78
C VAL A 34 6.62 -1.60 10.20
N ASN A 35 6.95 -0.75 11.18
CA ASN A 35 6.11 0.39 11.54
C ASN A 35 6.08 1.47 10.46
N LEU A 36 7.20 1.75 9.79
CA LEU A 36 7.25 2.65 8.64
C LEU A 36 6.32 2.16 7.53
N GLU A 37 6.37 0.87 7.21
CA GLU A 37 5.49 0.27 6.20
C GLU A 37 4.01 0.27 6.57
N ILE A 38 3.69 0.00 7.85
CA ILE A 38 2.31 0.12 8.32
C ILE A 38 1.79 1.54 8.08
N THR A 39 2.61 2.56 8.36
CA THR A 39 2.25 3.97 8.16
C THR A 39 2.06 4.28 6.68
N ARG A 40 3.06 3.93 5.84
CA ARG A 40 3.01 4.09 4.38
C ARG A 40 1.76 3.46 3.78
N MET A 41 1.43 2.21 4.16
CA MET A 41 0.25 1.50 3.68
C MET A 41 -1.07 2.12 4.19
N GLU A 42 -1.10 2.67 5.40
CA GLU A 42 -2.28 3.37 5.92
C GLU A 42 -2.57 4.67 5.15
N ASP A 43 -1.52 5.40 4.77
CA ASP A 43 -1.63 6.62 3.97
C ASP A 43 -1.95 6.31 2.50
N GLU A 44 -1.36 5.26 1.93
CA GLU A 44 -1.72 4.78 0.59
C GLU A 44 -3.19 4.36 0.53
N LYS A 45 -3.67 3.62 1.54
CA LYS A 45 -5.10 3.29 1.66
C LYS A 45 -5.98 4.54 1.73
N THR A 46 -5.51 5.60 2.39
CA THR A 46 -6.25 6.87 2.47
C THR A 46 -6.31 7.55 1.10
N HIS A 47 -5.19 7.60 0.38
CA HIS A 47 -5.13 8.10 -1.00
C HIS A 47 -6.12 7.38 -1.92
N TRP A 48 -6.11 6.04 -1.91
CA TRP A 48 -7.03 5.23 -2.71
C TRP A 48 -8.51 5.46 -2.37
N LYS A 49 -8.83 5.66 -1.08
CA LYS A 49 -10.20 6.00 -0.66
C LYS A 49 -10.62 7.36 -1.20
N THR A 50 -9.73 8.34 -1.25
CA THR A 50 -10.04 9.68 -1.77
C THR A 50 -10.24 9.66 -3.27
N LEU A 51 -9.37 8.97 -4.03
CA LEU A 51 -9.57 8.71 -5.46
C LEU A 51 -10.93 8.03 -5.72
N TYR A 52 -11.28 7.03 -4.91
CA TYR A 52 -12.56 6.33 -5.05
C TYR A 52 -13.76 7.26 -4.85
N LYS A 53 -13.73 8.15 -3.84
CA LYS A 53 -14.80 9.15 -3.65
C LYS A 53 -14.93 10.07 -4.87
N GLU A 54 -13.83 10.43 -5.52
CA GLU A 54 -13.88 11.25 -6.75
C GLU A 54 -14.58 10.50 -7.89
N TYR A 55 -14.25 9.23 -8.08
CA TYR A 55 -14.95 8.37 -9.04
C TYR A 55 -16.45 8.25 -8.74
N GLU A 56 -16.85 8.09 -7.48
CA GLU A 56 -18.28 8.03 -7.10
C GLU A 56 -19.01 9.34 -7.44
N VAL A 57 -18.36 10.50 -7.29
CA VAL A 57 -18.95 11.79 -7.65
C VAL A 57 -19.13 11.90 -9.16
N LEU A 58 -18.12 11.49 -9.95
CA LEU A 58 -18.19 11.45 -11.41
C LEU A 58 -19.29 10.49 -11.89
N GLU A 59 -19.36 9.29 -11.32
CA GLU A 59 -20.38 8.30 -11.67
C GLU A 59 -21.79 8.83 -11.37
N ASN A 60 -21.99 9.45 -10.21
CA ASN A 60 -23.27 10.05 -9.85
C ASN A 60 -23.67 11.17 -10.80
N TYR A 61 -22.71 11.98 -11.26
CA TYR A 61 -22.96 12.99 -12.28
C TYR A 61 -23.37 12.38 -13.62
N TYR A 62 -22.59 11.42 -14.15
CA TYR A 62 -22.87 10.79 -15.44
C TYR A 62 -24.18 10.00 -15.46
N HIS A 63 -24.62 9.51 -14.31
CA HIS A 63 -25.91 8.82 -14.16
C HIS A 63 -27.07 9.75 -13.76
N GLY A 64 -26.88 11.07 -13.77
CA GLY A 64 -27.93 12.04 -13.48
C GLY A 64 -28.41 12.06 -12.03
N LYS A 65 -27.64 11.47 -11.11
CA LYS A 65 -27.93 11.41 -9.67
C LYS A 65 -27.48 12.67 -8.92
N ALA A 66 -26.66 13.52 -9.54
CA ALA A 66 -26.19 14.78 -8.97
C ALA A 66 -26.09 15.89 -10.05
N PRO A 67 -26.38 17.16 -9.72
CA PRO A 67 -26.25 18.27 -10.65
C PRO A 67 -24.77 18.66 -10.89
N TYR A 68 -24.48 19.16 -12.09
CA TYR A 68 -23.11 19.53 -12.51
C TYR A 68 -22.38 20.43 -11.50
N SER A 69 -23.05 21.48 -11.00
CA SER A 69 -22.41 22.46 -10.10
C SER A 69 -21.93 21.84 -8.78
N GLU A 70 -22.72 20.92 -8.22
CA GLU A 70 -22.38 20.21 -6.98
C GLU A 70 -21.24 19.21 -7.23
N SER A 71 -21.34 18.43 -8.30
CA SER A 71 -20.30 17.47 -8.68
C SER A 71 -18.98 18.17 -8.98
N TYR A 72 -19.00 19.29 -9.71
CA TYR A 72 -17.80 20.06 -10.06
C TYR A 72 -17.09 20.59 -8.82
N GLN A 73 -17.82 21.19 -7.88
CA GLN A 73 -17.22 21.69 -6.64
C GLN A 73 -16.58 20.56 -5.84
N LYS A 74 -17.28 19.43 -5.70
CA LYS A 74 -16.80 18.29 -4.93
C LYS A 74 -15.59 17.60 -5.58
N ILE A 75 -15.56 17.51 -6.91
CA ILE A 75 -14.39 17.02 -7.66
C ILE A 75 -13.18 17.93 -7.42
N LYS A 76 -13.38 19.25 -7.39
CA LYS A 76 -12.28 20.19 -7.11
C LYS A 76 -11.71 19.98 -5.70
N GLU A 77 -12.58 19.87 -4.69
CA GLU A 77 -12.18 19.60 -3.30
C GLU A 77 -11.43 18.26 -3.18
N LEU A 78 -11.93 17.21 -3.84
CA LEU A 78 -11.30 15.89 -3.82
C LEU A 78 -9.97 15.88 -4.57
N ASN A 79 -9.81 16.62 -5.67
CA ASN A 79 -8.52 16.74 -6.37
C ASN A 79 -7.44 17.34 -5.47
N ASP A 80 -7.76 18.37 -4.69
CA ASP A 80 -6.81 18.95 -3.72
C ASP A 80 -6.42 17.91 -2.65
N GLU A 81 -7.38 17.08 -2.19
CA GLU A 81 -7.13 16.00 -1.23
C GLU A 81 -6.33 14.83 -1.84
N VAL A 82 -6.57 14.47 -3.10
CA VAL A 82 -5.81 13.46 -3.85
C VAL A 82 -4.36 13.89 -3.98
N ASN A 83 -4.11 15.13 -4.38
CA ASN A 83 -2.75 15.67 -4.49
C ASN A 83 -2.03 15.68 -3.14
N LYS A 84 -2.73 16.09 -2.07
CA LYS A 84 -2.18 16.09 -0.72
C LYS A 84 -1.82 14.68 -0.25
N THR A 85 -2.75 13.73 -0.41
CA THR A 85 -2.52 12.34 0.02
C THR A 85 -1.45 11.65 -0.82
N GLY A 86 -1.38 11.92 -2.13
CA GLY A 86 -0.31 11.43 -3.00
C GLY A 86 1.07 11.90 -2.52
N THR A 87 1.20 13.20 -2.20
CA THR A 87 2.47 13.75 -1.68
C THR A 87 2.92 13.08 -0.39
N ILE A 88 1.98 12.72 0.50
CA ILE A 88 2.30 12.01 1.75
C ILE A 88 2.78 10.59 1.45
N VAL A 89 2.12 9.89 0.55
CA VAL A 89 2.51 8.53 0.13
C VAL A 89 3.91 8.53 -0.47
N ASP A 90 4.22 9.47 -1.35
CA ASP A 90 5.53 9.59 -1.99
C ASP A 90 6.63 9.80 -0.94
N HIS A 91 6.41 10.72 0.01
CA HIS A 91 7.35 10.99 1.09
C HIS A 91 7.53 9.78 2.04
N ASP A 92 6.48 9.02 2.30
CA ASP A 92 6.59 7.83 3.15
C ASP A 92 7.25 6.65 2.44
N LYS A 93 7.14 6.56 1.10
CA LYS A 93 7.95 5.66 0.27
C LYS A 93 9.42 6.02 0.34
N GLU A 94 9.76 7.30 0.12
CA GLU A 94 11.14 7.79 0.23
C GLU A 94 11.76 7.43 1.60
N LYS A 95 11.03 7.64 2.69
CA LYS A 95 11.50 7.25 4.04
C LYS A 95 11.75 5.75 4.20
N ALA A 96 10.89 4.91 3.63
CA ALA A 96 11.06 3.46 3.71
C ALA A 96 12.30 3.01 2.92
N GLU A 97 12.50 3.59 1.74
CA GLU A 97 13.69 3.39 0.89
C GLU A 97 14.97 3.84 1.61
N GLU A 98 15.00 5.09 2.12
CA GLU A 98 16.13 5.63 2.88
C GLU A 98 16.48 4.74 4.09
N PHE A 99 15.48 4.25 4.81
CA PHE A 99 15.70 3.33 5.94
C PHE A 99 16.42 2.04 5.49
N LEU A 100 16.02 1.47 4.36
CA LEU A 100 16.67 0.26 3.82
C LEU A 100 18.09 0.54 3.30
N GLU A 101 18.35 1.74 2.78
CA GLU A 101 19.69 2.16 2.38
C GLU A 101 20.64 2.28 3.59
N ASP A 102 20.14 2.81 4.70
CA ASP A 102 20.87 2.91 5.98
C ASP A 102 21.05 1.54 6.67
N HIS A 103 20.22 0.54 6.32
CA HIS A 103 20.24 -0.81 6.89
C HIS A 103 20.43 -1.88 5.79
N PRO A 104 21.61 -1.94 5.15
CA PRO A 104 21.84 -2.81 4.00
C PRO A 104 21.75 -4.30 4.34
N ASP A 105 21.95 -4.71 5.59
CA ASP A 105 21.77 -6.10 6.02
C ASP A 105 20.31 -6.54 5.94
N ILE A 106 19.38 -5.63 6.25
CA ILE A 106 17.94 -5.84 6.11
C ILE A 106 17.54 -5.83 4.64
N LYS A 107 17.98 -4.84 3.87
CA LYS A 107 17.73 -4.74 2.42
C LYS A 107 18.14 -6.01 1.68
N ASN A 108 19.39 -6.46 1.88
CA ASN A 108 19.91 -7.70 1.30
C ASN A 108 19.11 -8.95 1.72
N ARG A 109 18.50 -8.94 2.91
CA ARG A 109 17.69 -10.06 3.39
C ARG A 109 16.33 -10.09 2.71
N PHE A 110 15.69 -8.95 2.50
CA PHE A 110 14.43 -8.86 1.75
C PHE A 110 14.62 -9.23 0.29
N GLU A 111 15.67 -8.73 -0.36
CA GLU A 111 16.02 -9.10 -1.74
C GLU A 111 16.20 -10.62 -1.90
N LYS A 112 16.89 -11.28 -0.96
CA LYS A 112 17.05 -12.75 -0.94
C LYS A 112 15.74 -13.51 -0.75
N LEU A 113 14.75 -12.89 -0.12
CA LEU A 113 13.41 -13.44 0.10
C LEU A 113 12.43 -13.09 -1.03
N GLY A 114 12.85 -12.30 -2.03
CA GLY A 114 11.98 -11.82 -3.10
C GLY A 114 10.93 -10.81 -2.62
N ILE A 115 11.21 -10.13 -1.51
CA ILE A 115 10.37 -9.07 -0.94
C ILE A 115 10.99 -7.75 -1.43
N ASP A 116 10.21 -6.93 -2.13
CA ASP A 116 10.65 -5.60 -2.53
C ASP A 116 10.38 -4.54 -1.44
N GLU A 117 10.80 -3.30 -1.73
CA GLU A 117 10.67 -2.14 -0.85
C GLU A 117 9.22 -1.76 -0.51
N ASP A 118 8.24 -2.21 -1.30
CA ASP A 118 6.81 -1.98 -1.07
C ASP A 118 6.12 -3.19 -0.38
N PHE A 119 6.88 -4.21 0.07
CA PHE A 119 6.37 -5.51 0.52
C PHE A 119 5.47 -6.21 -0.49
N MET A 120 5.59 -5.83 -1.76
CA MET A 120 5.00 -6.58 -2.84
C MET A 120 5.91 -7.79 -3.03
N ILE A 121 5.34 -8.96 -2.76
CA ILE A 121 5.99 -10.20 -3.17
C ILE A 121 6.03 -10.10 -4.69
N PHE A 122 7.24 -9.97 -5.27
CA PHE A 122 7.39 -10.27 -6.69
C PHE A 122 6.82 -11.68 -6.85
N GLU A 123 5.68 -11.81 -7.53
CA GLU A 123 5.33 -13.05 -8.20
C GLU A 123 6.39 -13.25 -9.30
N SER A 124 7.62 -13.56 -8.88
CA SER A 124 8.52 -14.31 -9.71
C SER A 124 7.85 -15.67 -9.85
N ALA A 125 7.23 -15.87 -11.00
CA ALA A 125 7.09 -17.20 -11.56
C ALA A 125 8.41 -17.93 -11.31
N GLU A 126 8.34 -19.11 -10.67
CA GLU A 126 9.44 -19.97 -10.18
C GLU A 126 9.68 -20.04 -8.65
N ILE A 127 8.64 -20.02 -7.81
CA ILE A 127 8.63 -20.91 -6.63
C ILE A 127 7.89 -22.20 -7.01
N ASP A 128 8.41 -22.88 -8.03
CA ASP A 128 8.07 -24.26 -8.31
C ASP A 128 9.03 -25.16 -7.49
N HIS A 129 8.44 -25.95 -6.59
CA HIS A 129 9.00 -27.22 -6.09
C HIS A 129 10.47 -27.28 -5.62
N LYS A 130 10.81 -26.78 -4.42
CA LYS A 130 11.94 -27.34 -3.61
C LYS A 130 11.71 -27.43 -2.10
N ILE A 131 10.46 -27.52 -1.63
CA ILE A 131 10.14 -28.07 -0.31
C ILE A 131 9.30 -29.32 -0.54
N GLY A 132 9.93 -30.41 -0.98
CA GLY A 132 9.18 -31.60 -1.37
C GLY A 132 9.95 -32.89 -1.54
N ASP A 133 11.17 -32.89 -2.09
CA ASP A 133 11.90 -34.15 -2.36
C ASP A 133 13.28 -34.16 -1.73
N SER A 134 13.29 -34.34 -0.42
CA SER A 134 14.43 -34.94 0.30
C SER A 134 13.95 -36.07 1.19
N LYS A 135 13.26 -37.06 0.58
CA LYS A 135 13.18 -38.44 1.08
C LYS A 135 13.04 -39.45 -0.07
N LYS A 136 14.17 -40.02 -0.49
CA LYS A 136 14.34 -41.47 -0.66
C LYS A 136 15.81 -41.81 -0.72
#